data_AF-A0A8A4TTB7-F1
#
_entry.id   AF-A0A8A4TTB7-F1
#
_cell.length_a   1.000
_cell.length_b   1.000
_cell.length_c   1.000
_cell.angle_alpha   90.00
_cell.angle_beta   90.00
_cell.angle_gamma   90.00
#
_symmetry.space_group_name_H-M   'P 1'
#
loop_
_entity.id
_entity.type
_entity.pdbx_description
1 polymer ?
#
loop_
_entity_poly.entity_id
_entity_poly.type
_entity_poly.pdbx_seq_one_letter_code
_entity_poly.pdbx_strand_id
1 'polypeptide(L)'
;MKVATLMWILLLLSGPSSSGSGQPTKGATNRAGLLYAEVTMITGNIYRGSLRWGKEEAFWGDHFDSSKESLPYAKHIPDEIRRKKKNIKVLGVRVGSEFKNLSPSRRFTCRFGDIEQIIVNGSEDAIVHVKSGSMFQVRGYANDVGGQIRVWDEELGEMELDWRDLAKIEFIPVPKGGGPEIHRLHGMVTTNQGTYEGFIQWDLEECLSSDLLDGDANGKRHSIPMGDLTRIERVPGNKVRITRTSGEQLTLGGTNDVNDDNKGIMVENPDYGRVKIKWEQFKSLDFKQVDHTGPDFDEFTEQGRLRGSVTTKNGQKHQGHLVFDIDESETWELLDGHTKGVEYSIPFVMVDTLEPTPHHSKVRLKSGLELTLNGTADVTTDNLGLLVISAKDAEPLYLEWTQVERINLD
;
A
#
# COMPACT_ATOMS: atom_id res chain seq x y z
N MET A 1 40.57 -46.52 49.78
CA MET A 1 41.33 -46.63 48.52
C MET A 1 40.64 -47.68 47.65
N LYS A 2 40.08 -47.26 46.50
CA LYS A 2 39.55 -48.00 45.32
C LYS A 2 38.94 -49.43 45.46
N VAL A 3 37.81 -49.61 44.73
CA VAL A 3 37.20 -50.87 44.19
C VAL A 3 36.29 -51.61 45.21
N ALA A 4 35.09 -52.17 44.96
CA ALA A 4 34.27 -52.51 43.79
C ALA A 4 32.81 -52.83 44.23
N THR A 5 31.85 -52.47 43.37
CA THR A 5 30.76 -53.32 42.85
C THR A 5 29.74 -53.95 43.81
N LEU A 6 28.46 -53.54 43.67
CA LEU A 6 27.37 -54.51 43.55
C LEU A 6 26.25 -53.96 42.65
N MET A 7 25.88 -54.81 41.71
CA MET A 7 24.95 -54.63 40.61
C MET A 7 23.51 -54.89 41.10
N TRP A 8 22.57 -54.00 40.83
CA TRP A 8 21.15 -54.33 40.83
C TRP A 8 20.48 -53.76 39.57
N ILE A 9 20.03 -54.71 38.75
CA ILE A 9 19.16 -54.53 37.60
C ILE A 9 17.78 -54.11 38.12
N LEU A 10 17.21 -53.03 37.59
CA LEU A 10 15.77 -52.78 37.66
C LEU A 10 15.20 -52.66 36.25
N LEU A 11 14.22 -53.51 35.98
CA LEU A 11 13.53 -53.70 34.72
C LEU A 11 12.87 -52.42 34.21
N LEU A 12 13.08 -52.15 32.91
CA LEU A 12 12.24 -51.28 32.10
C LEU A 12 10.86 -51.94 31.90
N LEU A 13 9.82 -51.35 32.46
CA LEU A 13 8.45 -51.52 32.00
C LEU A 13 8.05 -50.24 31.27
N SER A 14 8.13 -50.30 29.94
CA SER A 14 7.60 -49.31 29.01
C SER A 14 6.07 -49.32 29.10
N GLY A 15 5.49 -48.35 29.82
CA GLY A 15 4.10 -47.95 29.62
C GLY A 15 4.01 -47.02 28.42
N PRO A 16 2.97 -47.11 27.57
CA PRO A 16 2.75 -46.13 26.52
C PRO A 16 2.45 -44.78 27.17
N SER A 17 3.44 -43.90 27.18
CA SER A 17 3.25 -42.48 27.46
C SER A 17 2.36 -41.92 26.36
N SER A 18 1.11 -41.62 26.72
CA SER A 18 0.20 -40.82 25.94
C SER A 18 0.93 -39.59 25.42
N SER A 19 1.09 -39.50 24.11
CA SER A 19 1.56 -38.32 23.41
C SER A 19 0.61 -37.17 23.73
N GLY A 20 0.95 -36.39 24.74
CA GLY A 20 0.39 -35.06 24.90
C GLY A 20 0.67 -34.31 23.61
N SER A 21 -0.39 -33.97 22.91
CA SER A 21 -0.39 -32.99 21.84
C SER A 21 0.24 -31.71 22.40
N GLY A 22 1.52 -31.49 22.15
CA GLY A 22 2.14 -30.19 22.39
C GLY A 22 1.36 -29.18 21.56
N GLN A 23 0.62 -28.29 22.22
CA GLN A 23 0.22 -27.06 21.55
C GLN A 23 1.50 -26.41 21.02
N PRO A 24 1.55 -25.97 19.76
CA PRO A 24 2.67 -25.16 19.31
C PRO A 24 2.74 -23.94 20.22
N THR A 25 3.85 -23.79 20.93
CA THR A 25 4.20 -22.52 21.59
C THR A 25 4.18 -21.46 20.50
N LYS A 26 3.18 -20.55 20.53
CA LYS A 26 3.15 -19.38 19.65
C LYS A 26 4.51 -18.69 19.78
N GLY A 27 5.33 -18.76 18.74
CA GLY A 27 6.51 -17.92 18.64
C GLY A 27 6.07 -16.45 18.72
N ALA A 28 6.91 -15.60 19.30
CA ALA A 28 6.63 -14.17 19.32
C ALA A 28 6.55 -13.67 17.86
N THR A 29 5.42 -13.08 17.46
CA THR A 29 5.26 -12.43 16.16
C THR A 29 6.32 -11.35 16.01
N ASN A 30 7.05 -11.35 14.90
CA ASN A 30 7.92 -10.25 14.51
C ASN A 30 7.08 -9.02 14.16
N ARG A 31 7.23 -7.95 14.94
CA ARG A 31 6.43 -6.72 14.82
C ARG A 31 7.12 -5.60 14.03
N ALA A 32 8.25 -5.89 13.40
CA ALA A 32 9.05 -4.91 12.66
C ALA A 32 8.27 -4.15 11.57
N GLY A 33 7.21 -4.76 11.02
CA GLY A 33 6.36 -4.15 10.00
C GLY A 33 5.41 -3.04 10.48
N LEU A 34 5.27 -2.84 11.79
CA LEU A 34 4.41 -1.78 12.34
C LEU A 34 5.00 -0.40 12.05
N LEU A 35 4.14 0.54 11.64
CA LEU A 35 4.47 1.95 11.56
C LEU A 35 4.88 2.45 12.95
N TYR A 36 6.03 3.12 13.07
CA TYR A 36 6.57 3.57 14.35
C TYR A 36 7.30 4.90 14.17
N ALA A 37 7.11 5.83 15.11
CA ALA A 37 7.70 7.15 14.98
C ALA A 37 7.97 7.82 16.32
N GLU A 38 8.79 8.87 16.25
CA GLU A 38 8.83 9.94 17.22
C GLU A 38 8.01 11.12 16.70
N VAL A 39 6.97 11.51 17.42
CA VAL A 39 6.05 12.60 17.07
C VAL A 39 6.31 13.79 17.98
N THR A 40 6.78 14.90 17.41
CA THR A 40 7.02 16.16 18.12
C THR A 40 5.83 17.09 17.95
N MET A 41 5.26 17.54 19.07
CA MET A 41 4.19 18.55 19.12
C MET A 41 4.77 19.96 18.97
N ILE A 42 3.96 20.92 18.54
CA ILE A 42 4.30 22.36 18.50
C ILE A 42 4.71 22.87 19.89
N THR A 43 4.15 22.29 20.96
CA THR A 43 4.49 22.61 22.36
C THR A 43 5.88 22.11 22.78
N GLY A 44 6.51 21.25 21.98
CA GLY A 44 7.79 20.60 22.28
C GLY A 44 7.66 19.26 23.00
N ASN A 45 6.46 18.79 23.32
CA ASN A 45 6.25 17.42 23.80
C ASN A 45 6.61 16.41 22.71
N ILE A 46 7.15 15.27 23.12
CA ILE A 46 7.55 14.18 22.22
C ILE A 46 6.84 12.91 22.66
N TYR A 47 6.21 12.23 21.71
CA TYR A 47 5.57 10.93 21.90
C TYR A 47 6.24 9.90 21.00
N ARG A 48 6.43 8.69 21.51
CA ARG A 48 7.18 7.67 20.77
C ARG A 48 6.48 6.33 20.87
N GLY A 49 6.14 5.76 19.72
CA GLY A 49 5.40 4.50 19.69
C GLY A 49 4.97 4.06 18.30
N SER A 50 4.25 2.95 18.27
CA SER A 50 3.57 2.51 17.05
C SER A 50 2.47 3.49 16.69
N LEU A 51 2.29 3.76 15.39
CA LEU A 51 1.28 4.68 14.90
C LEU A 51 0.08 3.94 14.31
N ARG A 52 -1.09 4.58 14.41
CA ARG A 52 -2.25 4.34 13.57
C ARG A 52 -2.69 5.65 12.96
N TRP A 53 -2.71 5.71 11.64
CA TRP A 53 -3.23 6.84 10.91
C TRP A 53 -4.73 6.62 10.66
N GLY A 54 -5.55 7.55 11.13
CA GLY A 54 -7.01 7.42 11.07
C GLY A 54 -7.51 6.06 11.54
N LYS A 55 -8.17 5.34 10.63
CA LYS A 55 -8.61 3.95 10.83
C LYS A 55 -7.94 2.97 9.88
N GLU A 56 -7.02 3.40 9.04
CA GLU A 56 -6.65 2.66 7.82
C GLU A 56 -5.20 2.16 7.92
N GLU A 57 -4.23 3.04 8.19
CA GLU A 57 -2.80 2.74 8.09
C GLU A 57 -2.13 2.43 9.43
N ALA A 58 -1.38 1.34 9.49
CA ALA A 58 -0.60 0.93 10.67
C ALA A 58 0.74 0.26 10.35
N PHE A 59 1.11 0.17 9.07
CA PHE A 59 2.27 -0.60 8.60
C PHE A 59 3.13 0.17 7.61
N TRP A 60 4.41 -0.17 7.50
CA TRP A 60 5.34 0.50 6.58
C TRP A 60 4.97 0.40 5.11
N GLY A 61 4.26 -0.66 4.72
CA GLY A 61 3.74 -0.83 3.36
C GLY A 61 2.53 0.06 3.05
N ASP A 62 1.91 0.66 4.06
CA ASP A 62 0.77 1.56 3.90
C ASP A 62 1.13 2.85 3.18
N HIS A 63 0.15 3.43 2.51
CA HIS A 63 0.33 4.58 1.65
C HIS A 63 -0.02 5.84 2.41
N PHE A 64 0.84 6.84 2.31
CA PHE A 64 0.54 8.22 2.62
C PHE A 64 0.09 8.93 1.34
N ASP A 65 -1.18 9.36 1.33
CA ASP A 65 -1.87 9.97 0.22
C ASP A 65 -2.11 11.47 0.43
N SER A 66 -1.69 12.28 -0.54
CA SER A 66 -1.88 13.72 -0.53
C SER A 66 -1.88 14.27 -1.96
N SER A 67 -1.76 15.59 -2.13
CA SER A 67 -1.53 16.23 -3.42
C SER A 67 -0.19 16.95 -3.46
N LYS A 68 0.55 16.80 -4.57
CA LYS A 68 1.73 17.61 -4.88
C LYS A 68 1.32 19.07 -5.05
N GLU A 69 2.09 20.00 -4.47
CA GLU A 69 1.85 21.45 -4.69
C GLU A 69 2.40 21.96 -6.03
N SER A 70 3.38 21.27 -6.61
CA SER A 70 4.06 21.72 -7.81
C SER A 70 4.40 20.56 -8.74
N LEU A 71 4.44 20.87 -10.05
CA LEU A 71 4.87 19.97 -11.11
C LEU A 71 6.10 20.57 -11.78
N PRO A 72 7.31 20.37 -11.22
CA PRO A 72 8.52 21.06 -11.66
C PRO A 72 8.88 20.76 -13.13
N TYR A 73 8.43 19.62 -13.64
CA TYR A 73 8.71 19.14 -14.98
C TYR A 73 7.70 19.61 -16.04
N ALA A 74 6.56 20.18 -15.64
CA ALA A 74 5.52 20.64 -16.57
C ALA A 74 5.96 21.76 -17.52
N LYS A 75 7.10 22.42 -17.25
CA LYS A 75 7.71 23.42 -18.14
C LYS A 75 8.49 22.83 -19.32
N HIS A 76 8.83 21.54 -19.26
CA HIS A 76 9.65 20.86 -20.28
C HIS A 76 8.80 20.13 -21.34
N ILE A 77 7.48 20.23 -21.29
CA ILE A 77 6.58 19.65 -22.29
C ILE A 77 6.01 20.71 -23.24
N PRO A 78 5.63 20.32 -24.47
CA PRO A 78 4.99 21.22 -25.42
C PRO A 78 3.74 21.90 -24.85
N ASP A 79 3.54 23.16 -25.23
CA ASP A 79 2.41 23.98 -24.78
C ASP A 79 1.04 23.38 -25.12
N GLU A 80 0.96 22.65 -26.22
CA GLU A 80 -0.25 21.95 -26.67
C GLU A 80 -0.66 20.80 -25.74
N ILE A 81 0.31 20.08 -25.18
CA ILE A 81 0.08 19.03 -24.18
C ILE A 81 -0.25 19.66 -22.82
N ARG A 82 0.45 20.74 -22.46
CA ARG A 82 0.22 21.48 -21.22
C ARG A 82 -1.18 22.11 -21.13
N ARG A 83 -1.81 22.41 -22.27
CA ARG A 83 -3.14 23.05 -22.37
C ARG A 83 -4.17 22.06 -22.91
N LYS A 84 -4.72 21.19 -22.07
CA LYS A 84 -5.76 20.23 -22.50
C LYS A 84 -7.06 20.99 -22.84
N LYS A 85 -7.55 20.83 -24.07
CA LYS A 85 -8.79 21.47 -24.56
C LYS A 85 -10.00 20.69 -24.04
N LYS A 86 -10.70 21.22 -23.03
CA LYS A 86 -11.93 20.60 -22.50
C LYS A 86 -13.14 21.14 -23.26
N ASN A 87 -13.99 20.25 -23.75
CA ASN A 87 -15.26 20.63 -24.35
C ASN A 87 -16.26 20.99 -23.25
N ILE A 88 -16.75 22.22 -23.25
CA ILE A 88 -17.86 22.62 -22.38
C ILE A 88 -19.12 22.03 -23.00
N LYS A 89 -19.81 21.18 -22.24
CA LYS A 89 -21.13 20.66 -22.60
C LYS A 89 -22.17 21.23 -21.64
N VAL A 90 -23.27 21.74 -22.18
CA VAL A 90 -24.49 22.07 -21.44
C VAL A 90 -25.58 21.15 -21.98
N LEU A 91 -26.23 20.37 -21.11
CA LEU A 91 -27.28 19.41 -21.50
C LEU A 91 -26.85 18.45 -22.63
N GLY A 92 -25.59 18.02 -22.63
CA GLY A 92 -25.02 17.13 -23.65
C GLY A 92 -24.58 17.82 -24.96
N VAL A 93 -24.93 19.10 -25.17
CA VAL A 93 -24.56 19.88 -26.36
C VAL A 93 -23.24 20.61 -26.13
N ARG A 94 -22.30 20.51 -27.08
CA ARG A 94 -21.02 21.24 -27.03
C ARG A 94 -21.27 22.73 -27.27
N VAL A 95 -20.98 23.56 -26.28
CA VAL A 95 -21.23 25.02 -26.31
C VAL A 95 -19.94 25.84 -26.40
N GLY A 96 -18.79 25.21 -26.18
CA GLY A 96 -17.49 25.87 -26.27
C GLY A 96 -16.33 24.93 -25.99
N SER A 97 -15.12 25.48 -26.04
CA SER A 97 -13.91 24.81 -25.57
C SER A 97 -13.14 25.75 -24.67
N GLU A 98 -12.76 25.24 -23.51
CA GLU A 98 -11.90 25.94 -22.56
C GLU A 98 -10.54 25.23 -22.52
N PHE A 99 -9.47 26.01 -22.44
CA PHE A 99 -8.14 25.47 -22.22
C PHE A 99 -7.92 25.39 -20.71
N LYS A 100 -7.81 24.18 -20.16
CA LYS A 100 -7.39 23.98 -18.78
C LYS A 100 -5.90 23.65 -18.79
N ASN A 101 -5.10 24.43 -18.05
CA ASN A 101 -3.71 24.07 -17.79
C ASN A 101 -3.67 22.77 -16.97
N LEU A 102 -2.55 22.05 -17.06
CA LEU A 102 -2.24 21.01 -16.09
C LEU A 102 -2.42 21.57 -14.67
N SER A 103 -3.25 20.88 -13.88
CA SER A 103 -3.46 21.27 -12.49
C SER A 103 -2.19 20.93 -11.72
N PRO A 104 -1.66 21.85 -10.89
CA PRO A 104 -0.52 21.54 -10.04
C PRO A 104 -0.82 20.42 -9.03
N SER A 105 -2.10 20.19 -8.69
CA SER A 105 -2.57 19.12 -7.81
C SER A 105 -2.60 17.77 -8.52
N ARG A 106 -1.44 17.12 -8.66
CA ARG A 106 -1.35 15.67 -8.91
C ARG A 106 -1.32 14.93 -7.58
N ARG A 107 -1.75 13.67 -7.56
CA ARG A 107 -1.71 12.84 -6.36
C ARG A 107 -0.25 12.61 -5.95
N PHE A 108 0.02 12.67 -4.66
CA PHE A 108 1.25 12.18 -4.06
C PHE A 108 0.88 10.94 -3.28
N THR A 109 1.44 9.80 -3.64
CA THR A 109 1.25 8.54 -2.92
C THR A 109 2.61 7.93 -2.66
N CYS A 110 2.97 7.79 -1.39
CA CYS A 110 4.27 7.26 -0.97
C CYS A 110 4.05 6.20 0.10
N ARG A 111 4.78 5.08 0.06
CA ARG A 111 4.69 4.12 1.18
C ARG A 111 5.33 4.74 2.41
N PHE A 112 4.76 4.54 3.60
CA PHE A 112 5.33 5.06 4.85
C PHE A 112 6.79 4.62 5.06
N GLY A 113 7.13 3.39 4.66
CA GLY A 113 8.50 2.88 4.71
C GLY A 113 9.51 3.65 3.85
N ASP A 114 9.05 4.40 2.84
CA ASP A 114 9.89 5.26 2.00
C ASP A 114 10.05 6.68 2.59
N ILE A 115 9.26 7.05 3.59
CA ILE A 115 9.28 8.37 4.22
C ILE A 115 10.26 8.36 5.40
N GLU A 116 11.16 9.34 5.45
CA GLU A 116 12.06 9.57 6.59
C GLU A 116 11.36 10.43 7.64
N GLN A 117 10.73 11.53 7.18
CA GLN A 117 10.16 12.53 8.07
C GLN A 117 9.05 13.32 7.39
N ILE A 118 8.09 13.78 8.19
CA ILE A 118 7.08 14.76 7.78
C ILE A 118 7.21 16.00 8.66
N ILE A 119 7.42 17.16 8.04
CA ILE A 119 7.35 18.46 8.70
C ILE A 119 5.96 19.04 8.49
N VAL A 120 5.21 19.23 9.57
CA VAL A 120 3.87 19.82 9.51
C VAL A 120 4.02 21.34 9.55
N ASN A 121 3.56 22.02 8.50
CA ASN A 121 3.72 23.47 8.33
C ASN A 121 2.40 24.21 8.10
N GLY A 122 1.27 23.51 8.24
CA GLY A 122 -0.08 24.05 8.17
C GLY A 122 -1.11 23.00 8.57
N SER A 123 -2.37 23.42 8.72
CA SER A 123 -3.46 22.48 9.04
C SER A 123 -3.73 21.48 7.93
N GLU A 124 -3.34 21.81 6.70
CA GLU A 124 -3.57 21.02 5.49
C GLU A 124 -2.31 20.99 4.61
N ASP A 125 -1.13 21.28 5.19
CA ASP A 125 0.13 21.44 4.48
C ASP A 125 1.24 20.70 5.23
N ALA A 126 2.13 20.05 4.49
CA ALA A 126 3.34 19.44 5.03
C ALA A 126 4.48 19.40 4.00
N ILE A 127 5.68 19.14 4.50
CA ILE A 127 6.85 18.78 3.70
C ILE A 127 7.21 17.33 4.02
N VAL A 128 7.12 16.46 3.02
CA VAL A 128 7.52 15.05 3.12
C VAL A 128 8.98 14.93 2.68
N HIS A 129 9.82 14.46 3.60
CA HIS A 129 11.21 14.06 3.35
C HIS A 129 11.23 12.55 3.14
N VAL A 130 11.61 12.10 1.95
CA VAL A 130 11.77 10.67 1.63
C VAL A 130 13.21 10.24 1.83
N LYS A 131 13.46 8.96 2.10
CA LYS A 131 14.83 8.48 2.38
C LYS A 131 15.78 8.62 1.18
N SER A 132 15.25 8.80 -0.04
CA SER A 132 16.07 9.15 -1.22
C SER A 132 16.71 10.54 -1.14
N GLY A 133 16.32 11.37 -0.16
CA GLY A 133 16.77 12.76 0.02
C GLY A 133 15.94 13.79 -0.75
N SER A 134 14.94 13.36 -1.54
CA SER A 134 13.97 14.26 -2.18
C SER A 134 12.99 14.84 -1.14
N MET A 135 12.47 16.04 -1.43
CA MET A 135 11.50 16.73 -0.56
C MET A 135 10.30 17.15 -1.39
N PHE A 136 9.10 16.93 -0.85
CA PHE A 136 7.85 17.23 -1.52
C PHE A 136 6.96 18.10 -0.63
N GLN A 137 6.57 19.26 -1.15
CA GLN A 137 5.49 20.06 -0.56
C GLN A 137 4.16 19.42 -0.95
N VAL A 138 3.38 19.06 0.06
CA VAL A 138 2.12 18.36 -0.10
C VAL A 138 1.00 19.06 0.64
N ARG A 139 -0.23 18.89 0.13
CA ARG A 139 -1.45 19.40 0.75
C ARG A 139 -2.55 18.35 0.86
N GLY A 140 -3.50 18.65 1.75
CA GLY A 140 -4.75 17.91 1.97
C GLY A 140 -5.46 17.55 0.66
N TYR A 141 -5.70 16.26 0.49
CA TYR A 141 -6.42 15.65 -0.64
C TYR A 141 -7.14 14.37 -0.20
N ALA A 142 -6.44 13.57 0.60
CA ALA A 142 -7.00 12.47 1.38
C ALA A 142 -6.99 12.84 2.87
N ASN A 143 -7.32 11.88 3.74
CA ASN A 143 -7.34 12.07 5.18
C ASN A 143 -5.93 12.05 5.81
N ASP A 144 -4.87 11.81 5.04
CA ASP A 144 -3.55 11.62 5.65
C ASP A 144 -2.89 12.94 6.03
N VAL A 145 -3.06 13.99 5.23
CA VAL A 145 -2.71 15.36 5.64
C VAL A 145 -3.91 15.99 6.32
N GLY A 146 -3.73 16.51 7.53
CA GLY A 146 -4.83 17.08 8.34
C GLY A 146 -5.59 16.05 9.19
N GLY A 147 -5.24 14.76 9.07
CA GLY A 147 -5.90 13.65 9.75
C GLY A 147 -5.51 13.43 11.20
N GLN A 148 -6.28 12.58 11.86
CA GLN A 148 -6.00 12.16 13.22
C GLN A 148 -4.91 11.07 13.25
N ILE A 149 -3.93 11.21 14.13
CA ILE A 149 -2.88 10.20 14.34
C ILE A 149 -3.03 9.65 15.76
N ARG A 150 -2.96 8.33 15.91
CA ARG A 150 -2.84 7.70 17.22
C ARG A 150 -1.46 7.15 17.43
N VAL A 151 -0.95 7.28 18.65
CA VAL A 151 0.33 6.75 19.08
C VAL A 151 0.08 5.77 20.22
N TRP A 152 0.55 4.53 20.08
CA TRP A 152 0.70 3.62 21.20
C TRP A 152 2.05 3.86 21.85
N ASP A 153 2.08 4.85 22.73
CA ASP A 153 3.27 5.22 23.49
C ASP A 153 3.58 4.14 24.54
N GLU A 154 4.86 3.79 24.67
CA GLU A 154 5.30 2.69 25.53
C GLU A 154 5.04 2.96 27.02
N GLU A 155 5.02 4.22 27.44
CA GLU A 155 4.81 4.63 28.83
C GLU A 155 3.36 5.08 29.08
N LEU A 156 2.79 5.82 28.13
CA LEU A 156 1.50 6.51 28.31
C LEU A 156 0.30 5.75 27.75
N GLY A 157 0.55 4.68 26.97
CA GLY A 157 -0.50 3.92 26.29
C GLY A 157 -1.01 4.62 25.02
N GLU A 158 -2.23 4.27 24.61
CA GLU A 158 -2.83 4.85 23.40
C GLU A 158 -3.24 6.30 23.63
N MET A 159 -2.80 7.17 22.73
CA MET A 159 -3.19 8.57 22.69
C MET A 159 -3.51 9.03 21.28
N GLU A 160 -4.38 10.02 21.21
CA GLU A 160 -4.80 10.67 19.98
C GLU A 160 -4.12 12.04 19.88
N LEU A 161 -3.49 12.30 18.73
CA LEU A 161 -2.82 13.54 18.40
C LEU A 161 -3.54 14.20 17.22
N ASP A 162 -3.84 15.50 17.37
CA ASP A 162 -4.39 16.33 16.29
C ASP A 162 -3.25 16.81 15.40
N TRP A 163 -3.38 16.63 14.08
CA TRP A 163 -2.43 17.09 13.07
C TRP A 163 -2.01 18.56 13.27
N ARG A 164 -2.95 19.41 13.66
CA ARG A 164 -2.71 20.86 13.82
C ARG A 164 -1.76 21.20 14.96
N ASP A 165 -1.60 20.28 15.90
CA ASP A 165 -0.71 20.43 17.04
C ASP A 165 0.65 19.74 16.82
N LEU A 166 0.86 19.10 15.66
CA LEU A 166 2.12 18.46 15.30
C LEU A 166 3.09 19.48 14.70
N ALA A 167 4.36 19.35 15.06
CA ALA A 167 5.45 20.05 14.38
C ALA A 167 6.17 19.11 13.39
N LYS A 168 6.37 17.85 13.79
CA LYS A 168 7.24 16.92 13.10
C LYS A 168 6.92 15.47 13.44
N ILE A 169 7.02 14.58 12.46
CA ILE A 169 6.93 13.13 12.61
C ILE A 169 8.21 12.54 12.03
N GLU A 170 8.98 11.83 12.85
CA GLU A 170 10.22 11.14 12.47
C GLU A 170 10.01 9.63 12.50
N PHE A 171 10.04 9.00 11.33
CA PHE A 171 9.86 7.56 11.21
C PHE A 171 11.16 6.83 11.54
N ILE A 172 11.05 5.82 12.40
CA ILE A 172 12.20 5.02 12.87
C ILE A 172 11.81 3.54 12.96
N PRO A 173 12.76 2.60 12.86
CA PRO A 173 12.48 1.17 13.01
C PRO A 173 11.83 0.85 14.36
N VAL A 174 10.99 -0.19 14.37
CA VAL A 174 10.34 -0.68 15.59
C VAL A 174 11.43 -1.25 16.52
N PRO A 175 11.54 -0.78 17.78
CA PRO A 175 12.45 -1.38 18.74
C PRO A 175 12.15 -2.86 18.97
N LYS A 176 13.16 -3.65 19.30
CA LYS A 176 12.98 -5.09 19.54
C LYS A 176 11.97 -5.35 20.66
N GLY A 177 10.87 -6.01 20.34
CA GLY A 177 9.79 -6.30 21.29
C GLY A 177 8.83 -5.13 21.54
N GLY A 178 9.01 -4.01 20.82
CA GLY A 178 8.12 -2.86 20.85
C GLY A 178 6.83 -3.09 20.05
N GLY A 179 5.89 -2.18 20.24
CA GLY A 179 4.59 -2.16 19.57
C GLY A 179 3.53 -3.09 20.20
N PRO A 180 2.25 -2.81 19.94
CA PRO A 180 1.12 -3.54 20.51
C PRO A 180 1.09 -5.03 20.12
N GLU A 181 0.45 -5.86 20.96
CA GLU A 181 0.23 -7.29 20.70
C GLU A 181 -0.92 -7.52 19.71
N ILE A 182 -0.76 -7.03 18.49
CA ILE A 182 -1.70 -7.17 17.37
C ILE A 182 -0.98 -7.78 16.17
N HIS A 183 -1.71 -8.49 15.32
CA HIS A 183 -1.15 -9.01 14.06
C HIS A 183 -1.83 -8.35 12.86
N ARG A 184 -1.06 -8.19 11.78
CA ARG A 184 -1.55 -7.75 10.48
C ARG A 184 -2.41 -8.86 9.88
N LEU A 185 -3.55 -8.49 9.29
CA LEU A 185 -4.37 -9.46 8.58
C LEU A 185 -3.61 -9.99 7.37
N HIS A 186 -3.61 -11.30 7.18
CA HIS A 186 -2.96 -11.97 6.05
C HIS A 186 -3.85 -13.11 5.58
N GLY A 187 -3.89 -13.37 4.27
CA GLY A 187 -4.74 -14.44 3.76
C GLY A 187 -4.73 -14.59 2.25
N MET A 188 -5.58 -15.50 1.79
CA MET A 188 -5.82 -15.77 0.37
C MET A 188 -7.20 -15.25 -0.01
N VAL A 189 -7.25 -14.27 -0.90
CA VAL A 189 -8.48 -13.75 -1.50
C VAL A 189 -8.76 -14.48 -2.81
N THR A 190 -9.92 -15.11 -2.90
CA THR A 190 -10.43 -15.71 -4.13
C THR A 190 -11.39 -14.77 -4.83
N THR A 191 -11.22 -14.62 -6.15
CA THR A 191 -12.03 -13.74 -7.00
C THR A 191 -12.70 -14.50 -8.15
N ASN A 192 -13.44 -13.79 -8.99
CA ASN A 192 -13.93 -14.33 -10.26
C ASN A 192 -12.82 -14.72 -11.25
N GLN A 193 -11.65 -14.08 -11.15
CA GLN A 193 -10.60 -14.15 -12.18
C GLN A 193 -9.28 -14.80 -11.71
N GLY A 194 -9.17 -15.13 -10.43
CA GLY A 194 -7.95 -15.70 -9.84
C GLY A 194 -7.90 -15.55 -8.33
N THR A 195 -6.74 -15.85 -7.76
CA THR A 195 -6.48 -15.79 -6.32
C THR A 195 -5.30 -14.86 -6.03
N TYR A 196 -5.36 -14.15 -4.91
CA TYR A 196 -4.34 -13.20 -4.47
C TYR A 196 -4.01 -13.50 -3.01
N GLU A 197 -2.74 -13.73 -2.71
CA GLU A 197 -2.24 -13.92 -1.35
C GLU A 197 -1.40 -12.73 -0.92
N GLY A 198 -1.56 -12.31 0.33
CA GLY A 198 -0.77 -11.23 0.92
C GLY A 198 -1.38 -10.68 2.19
N PHE A 199 -0.87 -9.54 2.61
CA PHE A 199 -1.47 -8.77 3.70
C PHE A 199 -2.77 -8.13 3.24
N ILE A 200 -3.75 -8.11 4.13
CA ILE A 200 -5.14 -7.74 3.83
C ILE A 200 -5.48 -6.43 4.51
N GLN A 201 -6.12 -5.54 3.76
CA GLN A 201 -6.95 -4.47 4.30
C GLN A 201 -8.37 -4.68 3.76
N TRP A 202 -9.28 -5.02 4.66
CA TRP A 202 -10.69 -5.21 4.37
C TRP A 202 -11.40 -3.87 4.35
N ASP A 203 -12.36 -3.71 3.44
CA ASP A 203 -13.09 -2.45 3.21
C ASP A 203 -12.22 -1.19 3.07
N LEU A 204 -10.92 -1.38 2.76
CA LEU A 204 -9.88 -0.35 2.83
C LEU A 204 -9.71 0.32 4.22
N GLU A 205 -10.28 -0.25 5.29
CA GLU A 205 -10.14 0.26 6.66
C GLU A 205 -9.49 -0.77 7.60
N GLU A 206 -9.98 -2.00 7.65
CA GLU A 206 -9.53 -2.98 8.64
C GLU A 206 -8.30 -3.76 8.20
N CYS A 207 -7.18 -3.60 8.89
CA CYS A 207 -5.92 -4.31 8.63
C CYS A 207 -5.28 -4.93 9.88
N LEU A 208 -5.86 -4.71 11.05
CA LEU A 208 -5.43 -5.26 12.34
C LEU A 208 -6.36 -6.37 12.81
N SER A 209 -5.81 -7.34 13.54
CA SER A 209 -6.59 -8.39 14.20
C SER A 209 -7.60 -7.87 15.22
N SER A 210 -7.38 -6.67 15.76
CA SER A 210 -8.27 -5.99 16.70
C SER A 210 -9.39 -5.19 16.02
N ASP A 211 -9.25 -4.92 14.72
CA ASP A 211 -10.28 -4.21 13.96
C ASP A 211 -11.56 -5.07 13.89
N LEU A 212 -12.71 -4.42 13.75
CA LEU A 212 -14.01 -5.05 13.89
C LEU A 212 -14.68 -5.19 12.53
N LEU A 213 -15.14 -6.40 12.22
CA LEU A 213 -16.13 -6.63 11.17
C LEU A 213 -17.53 -6.42 11.76
N ASP A 214 -18.23 -5.39 11.30
CA ASP A 214 -19.59 -5.10 11.68
C ASP A 214 -20.61 -5.74 10.74
N GLY A 215 -21.74 -6.18 11.29
CA GLY A 215 -22.86 -6.68 10.48
C GLY A 215 -24.07 -7.09 11.30
N ASP A 216 -25.21 -7.24 10.64
CA ASP A 216 -26.48 -7.62 11.26
C ASP A 216 -26.84 -9.09 10.99
N ALA A 217 -27.21 -9.82 12.04
CA ALA A 217 -27.77 -11.16 11.96
C ALA A 217 -28.96 -11.32 12.92
N ASN A 218 -30.03 -11.97 12.45
CA ASN A 218 -31.24 -12.23 13.26
C ASN A 218 -31.81 -10.97 13.95
N GLY A 219 -31.72 -9.81 13.29
CA GLY A 219 -32.19 -8.52 13.83
C GLY A 219 -31.31 -7.90 14.91
N LYS A 220 -30.07 -8.37 15.08
CA LYS A 220 -29.09 -7.84 16.04
C LYS A 220 -27.81 -7.41 15.32
N ARG A 221 -27.22 -6.30 15.78
CA ARG A 221 -25.89 -5.85 15.38
C ARG A 221 -24.82 -6.70 16.05
N HIS A 222 -23.84 -7.12 15.27
CA HIS A 222 -22.63 -7.80 15.70
C HIS A 222 -21.42 -6.96 15.30
N SER A 223 -20.43 -6.94 16.17
CA SER A 223 -19.09 -6.37 15.93
C SER A 223 -18.10 -7.44 16.32
N ILE A 224 -17.37 -7.99 15.35
CA ILE A 224 -16.57 -9.20 15.52
C ILE A 224 -15.11 -8.87 15.23
N PRO A 225 -14.16 -9.10 16.16
CA PRO A 225 -12.75 -8.89 15.89
C PRO A 225 -12.28 -9.69 14.68
N MET A 226 -11.54 -9.06 13.78
CA MET A 226 -11.02 -9.71 12.57
C MET A 226 -10.11 -10.90 12.90
N GLY A 227 -9.37 -10.83 14.01
CA GLY A 227 -8.54 -11.93 14.52
C GLY A 227 -9.32 -13.17 15.00
N ASP A 228 -10.64 -13.04 15.21
CA ASP A 228 -11.53 -14.17 15.51
C ASP A 228 -11.99 -14.91 14.26
N LEU A 229 -11.65 -14.44 13.06
CA LEU A 229 -12.15 -14.99 11.80
C LEU A 229 -11.12 -15.92 11.14
N THR A 230 -11.62 -16.99 10.53
CA THR A 230 -10.82 -17.86 9.64
C THR A 230 -11.25 -17.72 8.18
N ARG A 231 -12.50 -17.31 7.92
CA ARG A 231 -13.02 -17.14 6.57
C ARG A 231 -14.13 -16.09 6.50
N ILE A 232 -14.15 -15.31 5.43
CA ILE A 232 -15.29 -14.50 4.99
C ILE A 232 -15.64 -14.92 3.57
N GLU A 233 -16.92 -15.17 3.28
CA GLU A 233 -17.40 -15.62 1.97
C GLU A 233 -18.66 -14.88 1.55
N ARG A 234 -18.72 -14.35 0.33
CA ARG A 234 -19.95 -13.75 -0.20
C ARG A 234 -21.02 -14.82 -0.39
N VAL A 235 -22.24 -14.49 0.02
CA VAL A 235 -23.43 -15.30 -0.22
C VAL A 235 -24.54 -14.44 -0.85
N PRO A 236 -25.55 -15.04 -1.49
CA PRO A 236 -26.63 -14.28 -2.12
C PRO A 236 -27.35 -13.33 -1.15
N GLY A 237 -27.79 -12.18 -1.67
CA GLY A 237 -28.60 -11.20 -0.95
C GLY A 237 -27.82 -10.15 -0.15
N ASN A 238 -26.66 -9.71 -0.67
CA ASN A 238 -25.80 -8.67 -0.08
C ASN A 238 -25.38 -8.98 1.35
N LYS A 239 -24.83 -10.19 1.49
CA LYS A 239 -24.42 -10.77 2.76
C LYS A 239 -23.09 -11.48 2.60
N VAL A 240 -22.43 -11.68 3.73
CA VAL A 240 -21.31 -12.60 3.86
C VAL A 240 -21.63 -13.69 4.87
N ARG A 241 -21.09 -14.88 4.66
CA ARG A 241 -20.95 -15.89 5.69
C ARG A 241 -19.54 -15.81 6.25
N ILE A 242 -19.43 -15.65 7.55
CA ILE A 242 -18.16 -15.74 8.27
C ILE A 242 -18.01 -17.11 8.90
N THR A 243 -16.76 -17.54 9.08
CA THR A 243 -16.39 -18.66 9.95
C THR A 243 -15.40 -18.14 10.98
N ARG A 244 -15.68 -18.40 12.26
CA ARG A 244 -14.82 -18.00 13.37
C ARG A 244 -13.81 -19.08 13.71
N THR A 245 -12.76 -18.72 14.44
CA THR A 245 -11.75 -19.65 14.99
C THR A 245 -12.35 -20.73 15.89
N SER A 246 -13.51 -20.46 16.50
CA SER A 246 -14.30 -21.44 17.27
C SER A 246 -14.99 -22.51 16.40
N GLY A 247 -15.04 -22.32 15.08
CA GLY A 247 -15.83 -23.11 14.14
C GLY A 247 -17.27 -22.63 13.96
N GLU A 248 -17.71 -21.63 14.74
CA GLU A 248 -19.02 -20.99 14.57
C GLU A 248 -19.13 -20.31 13.20
N GLN A 249 -20.30 -20.46 12.55
CA GLN A 249 -20.64 -19.75 11.32
C GLN A 249 -21.81 -18.82 11.54
N LEU A 250 -21.69 -17.62 10.99
CA LEU A 250 -22.73 -16.59 11.05
C LEU A 250 -22.88 -15.94 9.67
N THR A 251 -24.11 -15.62 9.28
CA THR A 251 -24.37 -14.86 8.04
C THR A 251 -24.75 -13.43 8.40
N LEU A 252 -23.95 -12.48 7.94
CA LEU A 252 -24.06 -11.05 8.23
C LEU A 252 -24.50 -10.29 6.99
N GLY A 253 -25.29 -9.23 7.18
CA GLY A 253 -25.65 -8.24 6.15
C GLY A 253 -25.79 -6.84 6.76
N GLY A 254 -26.19 -5.86 5.95
CA GLY A 254 -26.71 -4.57 6.46
C GLY A 254 -25.68 -3.45 6.72
N THR A 255 -24.39 -3.74 6.70
CA THR A 255 -23.28 -2.76 6.84
C THR A 255 -22.36 -2.79 5.63
N ASN A 256 -21.60 -1.71 5.44
CA ASN A 256 -20.57 -1.57 4.40
C ASN A 256 -19.54 -2.69 4.42
N ASP A 257 -19.17 -3.19 5.60
CA ASP A 257 -18.19 -4.28 5.72
C ASP A 257 -18.63 -5.59 5.06
N VAL A 258 -19.93 -5.78 4.82
CA VAL A 258 -20.49 -7.07 4.37
C VAL A 258 -21.50 -6.97 3.22
N ASN A 259 -21.68 -5.78 2.65
CA ASN A 259 -22.63 -5.51 1.58
C ASN A 259 -21.95 -4.84 0.36
N ASP A 260 -22.75 -4.38 -0.61
CA ASP A 260 -22.23 -3.78 -1.84
C ASP A 260 -21.66 -2.36 -1.68
N ASP A 261 -21.77 -1.76 -0.50
CA ASP A 261 -21.11 -0.49 -0.14
C ASP A 261 -19.64 -0.70 0.27
N ASN A 262 -19.18 -1.95 0.35
CA ASN A 262 -17.78 -2.27 0.59
C ASN A 262 -16.87 -1.66 -0.49
N LYS A 263 -15.90 -0.85 -0.07
CA LYS A 263 -14.90 -0.13 -0.87
C LYS A 263 -13.89 -1.06 -1.54
N GLY A 264 -13.83 -2.33 -1.15
CA GLY A 264 -12.99 -3.37 -1.73
C GLY A 264 -12.01 -3.98 -0.74
N ILE A 265 -11.25 -4.96 -1.21
CA ILE A 265 -10.24 -5.67 -0.42
C ILE A 265 -8.87 -5.35 -1.02
N MET A 266 -7.99 -4.72 -0.26
CA MET A 266 -6.60 -4.53 -0.66
C MET A 266 -5.79 -5.77 -0.29
N VAL A 267 -4.96 -6.23 -1.22
CA VAL A 267 -3.95 -7.27 -1.01
C VAL A 267 -2.57 -6.70 -1.32
N GLU A 268 -1.68 -6.70 -0.35
CA GLU A 268 -0.28 -6.27 -0.52
C GLU A 268 0.65 -7.49 -0.57
N ASN A 269 1.51 -7.53 -1.58
CA ASN A 269 2.47 -8.60 -1.80
C ASN A 269 3.77 -8.06 -2.43
N PRO A 270 4.96 -8.47 -1.94
CA PRO A 270 6.25 -8.07 -2.51
C PRO A 270 6.43 -8.35 -4.01
N ASP A 271 5.74 -9.34 -4.57
CA ASP A 271 5.91 -9.75 -5.97
C ASP A 271 5.25 -8.80 -6.97
N TYR A 272 4.27 -7.99 -6.52
CA TYR A 272 3.42 -7.17 -7.40
C TYR A 272 2.89 -5.87 -6.77
N GLY A 273 3.35 -5.49 -5.58
CA GLY A 273 2.89 -4.29 -4.88
C GLY A 273 1.49 -4.48 -4.28
N ARG A 274 0.55 -3.60 -4.63
CA ARG A 274 -0.82 -3.61 -4.10
C ARG A 274 -1.84 -3.96 -5.18
N VAL A 275 -2.81 -4.77 -4.81
CA VAL A 275 -3.97 -5.11 -5.64
C VAL A 275 -5.25 -4.80 -4.86
N LYS A 276 -6.04 -3.86 -5.38
CA LYS A 276 -7.39 -3.60 -4.91
C LYS A 276 -8.37 -4.47 -5.67
N ILE A 277 -9.01 -5.37 -4.93
CA ILE A 277 -10.07 -6.24 -5.42
C ILE A 277 -11.40 -5.54 -5.16
N LYS A 278 -12.10 -5.19 -6.24
CA LYS A 278 -13.46 -4.64 -6.14
C LYS A 278 -14.39 -5.67 -5.51
N TRP A 279 -15.34 -5.19 -4.72
CA TRP A 279 -16.32 -6.03 -4.05
C TRP A 279 -17.05 -7.01 -5.00
N GLU A 280 -17.42 -6.53 -6.18
CA GLU A 280 -18.04 -7.34 -7.25
C GLU A 280 -17.19 -8.52 -7.74
N GLN A 281 -15.85 -8.45 -7.60
CA GLN A 281 -14.93 -9.53 -7.96
C GLN A 281 -14.67 -10.49 -6.80
N PHE A 282 -14.83 -10.03 -5.56
CA PHE A 282 -14.57 -10.80 -4.35
C PHE A 282 -15.51 -12.01 -4.24
N LYS A 283 -14.97 -13.17 -3.87
CA LYS A 283 -15.75 -14.38 -3.53
C LYS A 283 -15.52 -14.79 -2.08
N SER A 284 -14.27 -14.93 -1.68
CA SER A 284 -13.93 -15.33 -0.31
C SER A 284 -12.54 -14.87 0.08
N LEU A 285 -12.33 -14.70 1.37
CA LEU A 285 -11.04 -14.53 2.02
C LEU A 285 -10.86 -15.67 3.02
N ASP A 286 -9.76 -16.42 2.88
CA ASP A 286 -9.28 -17.37 3.87
C ASP A 286 -8.11 -16.75 4.63
N PHE A 287 -8.28 -16.50 5.92
CA PHE A 287 -7.22 -15.93 6.75
C PHE A 287 -6.14 -16.98 7.02
N LYS A 288 -4.88 -16.53 6.97
CA LYS A 288 -3.70 -17.33 7.30
C LYS A 288 -2.91 -16.64 8.40
N GLN A 289 -2.50 -17.40 9.40
CA GLN A 289 -1.58 -16.88 10.42
C GLN A 289 -0.16 -16.83 9.85
N VAL A 290 0.46 -15.66 10.00
CA VAL A 290 1.87 -15.42 9.74
C VAL A 290 2.53 -14.90 11.02
N ASP A 291 3.81 -15.17 11.19
CA ASP A 291 4.59 -14.81 12.37
C ASP A 291 5.32 -13.46 12.20
N HIS A 292 4.90 -12.62 11.26
CA HIS A 292 5.44 -11.28 11.03
C HIS A 292 4.36 -10.28 10.59
N THR A 293 4.59 -8.99 10.81
CA THR A 293 3.67 -7.90 10.39
C THR A 293 4.02 -7.26 9.05
N GLY A 294 5.07 -7.75 8.37
CA GLY A 294 5.54 -7.21 7.08
C GLY A 294 7.01 -6.81 7.13
N PRO A 295 7.51 -6.12 6.08
CA PRO A 295 8.90 -5.66 6.01
C PRO A 295 9.19 -4.62 7.09
N ASP A 296 10.39 -4.64 7.67
CA ASP A 296 10.93 -3.59 8.53
C ASP A 296 11.10 -2.27 7.76
N PHE A 297 11.12 -1.15 8.48
CA PHE A 297 11.41 0.17 7.94
C PHE A 297 12.69 0.19 7.11
N ASP A 298 13.72 -0.50 7.57
CA ASP A 298 15.03 -0.55 6.91
C ASP A 298 15.07 -1.47 5.68
N GLU A 299 13.99 -2.22 5.38
CA GLU A 299 13.92 -3.05 4.15
C GLU A 299 13.50 -2.23 2.92
N PHE A 300 12.97 -1.02 3.11
CA PHE A 300 12.60 -0.08 2.04
C PHE A 300 13.83 0.68 1.51
N THR A 301 14.78 -0.04 0.91
CA THR A 301 16.13 0.49 0.58
C THR A 301 16.34 0.92 -0.87
N GLU A 302 15.58 0.39 -1.83
CA GLU A 302 15.78 0.64 -3.27
C GLU A 302 15.13 1.95 -3.74
N GLN A 303 15.51 3.05 -3.09
CA GLN A 303 14.98 4.37 -3.35
C GLN A 303 15.92 5.23 -4.19
N GLY A 304 15.34 6.09 -5.00
CA GLY A 304 16.09 7.10 -5.74
C GLY A 304 15.35 7.58 -6.98
N ARG A 305 16.05 8.37 -7.78
CA ARG A 305 15.55 8.81 -9.07
C ARG A 305 15.27 7.62 -9.97
N LEU A 306 14.11 7.64 -10.63
CA LEU A 306 13.76 6.70 -11.67
C LEU A 306 14.80 6.78 -12.79
N ARG A 307 15.37 5.64 -13.17
CA ARG A 307 16.41 5.52 -14.20
C ARG A 307 16.08 4.39 -15.13
N GLY A 308 16.54 4.53 -16.37
CA GLY A 308 16.38 3.49 -17.35
C GLY A 308 16.67 3.96 -18.76
N SER A 309 16.18 3.18 -19.72
CA SER A 309 16.27 3.49 -21.14
C SER A 309 14.94 3.37 -21.86
N VAL A 310 14.72 4.29 -22.80
CA VAL A 310 13.53 4.35 -23.64
C VAL A 310 13.93 4.06 -25.08
N THR A 311 13.28 3.08 -25.69
CA THR A 311 13.34 2.83 -27.13
C THR A 311 12.07 3.42 -27.76
N THR A 312 12.25 4.22 -28.80
CA THR A 312 11.15 4.82 -29.56
C THR A 312 10.79 3.94 -30.77
N LYS A 313 9.58 4.11 -31.30
CA LYS A 313 9.08 3.36 -32.47
C LYS A 313 9.87 3.55 -33.77
N ASN A 314 10.72 4.59 -33.84
CA ASN A 314 11.64 4.80 -34.96
C ASN A 314 13.04 4.17 -34.71
N GLY A 315 13.19 3.41 -33.63
CA GLY A 315 14.41 2.68 -33.27
C GLY A 315 15.49 3.50 -32.53
N GLN A 316 15.20 4.73 -32.12
CA GLN A 316 16.13 5.51 -31.31
C GLN A 316 16.11 5.03 -29.85
N LYS A 317 17.28 5.07 -29.20
CA LYS A 317 17.42 4.70 -27.79
C LYS A 317 17.95 5.89 -26.98
N HIS A 318 17.28 6.20 -25.89
CA HIS A 318 17.63 7.26 -24.95
C HIS A 318 17.80 6.66 -23.56
N GLN A 319 18.75 7.16 -22.77
CA GLN A 319 19.05 6.65 -21.43
C GLN A 319 19.32 7.82 -20.49
N GLY A 320 18.84 7.72 -19.25
CA GLY A 320 19.05 8.75 -18.24
C GLY A 320 18.10 8.61 -17.07
N HIS A 321 17.91 9.71 -16.34
CA HIS A 321 16.80 9.82 -15.40
C HIS A 321 15.49 9.98 -16.16
N LEU A 322 14.45 9.32 -15.69
CA LEU A 322 13.14 9.34 -16.30
C LEU A 322 12.19 10.15 -15.43
N VAL A 323 11.32 10.91 -16.09
CA VAL A 323 10.10 11.44 -15.48
C VAL A 323 8.93 10.87 -16.26
N PHE A 324 8.20 9.96 -15.62
CA PHE A 324 6.99 9.33 -16.11
C PHE A 324 5.77 10.22 -15.85
N ASP A 325 4.77 10.17 -16.74
CA ASP A 325 3.57 11.03 -16.79
C ASP A 325 3.79 12.54 -16.51
N ILE A 326 5.04 13.00 -16.64
CA ILE A 326 5.53 14.33 -16.29
C ILE A 326 5.56 14.64 -14.79
N ASP A 327 5.19 13.70 -13.92
CA ASP A 327 5.24 13.94 -12.48
C ASP A 327 5.80 12.81 -11.61
N GLU A 328 5.97 11.59 -12.11
CA GLU A 328 6.68 10.53 -11.39
C GLU A 328 8.17 10.46 -11.78
N SER A 329 9.06 10.77 -10.85
CA SER A 329 10.52 10.82 -11.05
C SER A 329 11.32 9.95 -10.07
N GLU A 330 10.66 9.25 -9.15
CA GLU A 330 11.29 8.41 -8.13
C GLU A 330 10.87 6.94 -8.28
N THR A 331 11.71 6.01 -7.80
CA THR A 331 11.47 4.57 -7.90
C THR A 331 10.35 4.08 -6.99
N TRP A 332 10.02 4.79 -5.91
CA TRP A 332 8.93 4.44 -5.00
C TRP A 332 7.56 4.90 -5.49
N GLU A 333 7.50 5.79 -6.49
CA GLU A 333 6.23 6.20 -7.09
C GLU A 333 5.57 5.03 -7.82
N LEU A 334 4.26 5.13 -8.05
CA LEU A 334 3.42 4.01 -8.43
C LEU A 334 3.09 4.05 -9.91
N LEU A 335 3.13 2.88 -10.53
CA LEU A 335 2.48 2.58 -11.80
C LEU A 335 1.10 1.99 -11.49
N ASP A 336 0.04 2.73 -11.81
CA ASP A 336 -1.33 2.30 -11.60
C ASP A 336 -1.92 1.67 -12.86
N GLY A 337 -2.76 0.65 -12.72
CA GLY A 337 -3.45 0.06 -13.85
C GLY A 337 -4.41 -1.06 -13.51
N HIS A 338 -5.35 -1.33 -14.40
CA HIS A 338 -6.40 -2.31 -14.19
C HIS A 338 -6.20 -3.54 -15.07
N THR A 339 -6.48 -4.73 -14.53
CA THR A 339 -6.61 -5.94 -15.34
C THR A 339 -7.48 -6.95 -14.61
N LYS A 340 -8.23 -7.77 -15.36
CA LYS A 340 -9.07 -8.85 -14.79
C LYS A 340 -9.95 -8.42 -13.60
N GLY A 341 -10.52 -7.21 -13.66
CA GLY A 341 -11.45 -6.69 -12.66
C GLY A 341 -10.80 -6.21 -11.34
N VAL A 342 -9.47 -6.20 -11.25
CA VAL A 342 -8.73 -5.66 -10.10
C VAL A 342 -7.88 -4.46 -10.53
N GLU A 343 -7.54 -3.62 -9.55
CA GLU A 343 -6.71 -2.42 -9.73
C GLU A 343 -5.34 -2.69 -9.09
N TYR A 344 -4.26 -2.48 -9.83
CA TYR A 344 -2.89 -2.61 -9.39
C TYR A 344 -2.31 -1.23 -9.10
N SER A 345 -1.51 -1.14 -8.04
CA SER A 345 -0.62 -0.03 -7.73
C SER A 345 0.76 -0.61 -7.47
N ILE A 346 1.68 -0.40 -8.41
CA ILE A 346 2.97 -1.10 -8.46
C ILE A 346 4.09 -0.07 -8.31
N PRO A 347 4.88 -0.09 -7.23
CA PRO A 347 6.08 0.74 -7.12
C PRO A 347 7.01 0.56 -8.34
N PHE A 348 7.47 1.64 -8.96
CA PHE A 348 8.33 1.58 -10.15
C PHE A 348 9.61 0.77 -9.94
N VAL A 349 10.11 0.70 -8.70
CA VAL A 349 11.22 -0.15 -8.29
C VAL A 349 11.02 -1.63 -8.63
N MET A 350 9.75 -2.09 -8.68
CA MET A 350 9.37 -3.46 -9.03
C MET A 350 9.21 -3.68 -10.54
N VAL A 351 9.13 -2.61 -11.33
CA VAL A 351 8.89 -2.69 -12.78
C VAL A 351 10.22 -2.90 -13.50
N ASP A 352 10.29 -3.91 -14.36
CA ASP A 352 11.45 -4.19 -15.21
C ASP A 352 11.26 -3.55 -16.60
N THR A 353 10.13 -3.85 -17.25
CA THR A 353 9.86 -3.31 -18.59
C THR A 353 8.41 -2.87 -18.76
N LEU A 354 8.23 -1.87 -19.62
CA LEU A 354 6.92 -1.39 -20.06
C LEU A 354 6.89 -1.27 -21.59
N GLU A 355 5.91 -1.89 -22.23
CA GLU A 355 5.68 -1.81 -23.67
C GLU A 355 4.29 -1.21 -23.94
N PRO A 356 4.21 0.11 -24.19
CA PRO A 356 2.93 0.79 -24.34
C PRO A 356 2.24 0.55 -25.68
N THR A 357 0.92 0.47 -25.62
CA THR A 357 0.01 0.50 -26.78
C THR A 357 -1.04 1.61 -26.60
N PRO A 358 -1.91 1.87 -27.59
CA PRO A 358 -2.91 2.92 -27.44
C PRO A 358 -3.85 2.78 -26.23
N HIS A 359 -4.17 1.54 -25.83
CA HIS A 359 -5.24 1.28 -24.85
C HIS A 359 -4.78 0.51 -23.61
N HIS A 360 -3.55 0.01 -23.61
CA HIS A 360 -2.98 -0.77 -22.52
C HIS A 360 -1.46 -0.77 -22.64
N SER A 361 -0.77 -1.16 -21.58
CA SER A 361 0.66 -1.44 -21.60
C SER A 361 0.91 -2.87 -21.15
N LYS A 362 1.87 -3.54 -21.79
CA LYS A 362 2.42 -4.79 -21.25
C LYS A 362 3.50 -4.41 -20.25
N VAL A 363 3.42 -4.98 -19.05
CA VAL A 363 4.32 -4.68 -17.95
C VAL A 363 4.97 -5.98 -17.51
N ARG A 364 6.29 -6.02 -17.44
CA ARG A 364 7.02 -7.09 -16.78
C ARG A 364 7.60 -6.55 -15.49
N LEU A 365 7.39 -7.27 -14.40
CA LEU A 365 7.99 -6.97 -13.11
C LEU A 365 9.34 -7.67 -12.96
N LYS A 366 10.20 -7.18 -12.08
CA LYS A 366 11.49 -7.79 -11.75
C LYS A 366 11.34 -9.22 -11.20
N SER A 367 10.18 -9.56 -10.63
CA SER A 367 9.80 -10.93 -10.24
C SER A 367 9.61 -11.88 -11.43
N GLY A 368 9.51 -11.36 -12.66
CA GLY A 368 9.17 -12.09 -13.87
C GLY A 368 7.67 -12.15 -14.17
N LEU A 369 6.81 -11.63 -13.28
CA LEU A 369 5.38 -11.53 -13.53
C LEU A 369 5.10 -10.60 -14.72
N GLU A 370 4.26 -11.07 -15.64
CA GLU A 370 3.80 -10.28 -16.79
C GLU A 370 2.33 -9.89 -16.65
N LEU A 371 2.06 -8.60 -16.78
CA LEU A 371 0.75 -7.99 -16.68
C LEU A 371 0.39 -7.27 -17.98
N THR A 372 -0.90 -7.19 -18.28
CA THR A 372 -1.43 -6.29 -19.30
C THR A 372 -2.38 -5.34 -18.61
N LEU A 373 -1.93 -4.10 -18.40
CA LEU A 373 -2.61 -3.08 -17.61
C LEU A 373 -3.29 -2.05 -18.52
N ASN A 374 -4.50 -1.64 -18.17
CA ASN A 374 -5.28 -0.62 -18.88
C ASN A 374 -6.03 0.30 -17.88
N GLY A 375 -6.84 1.23 -18.38
CA GLY A 375 -7.85 1.92 -17.57
C GLY A 375 -7.37 3.14 -16.77
N THR A 376 -6.06 3.40 -16.73
CA THR A 376 -5.44 4.57 -16.09
C THR A 376 -4.62 5.37 -17.11
N ALA A 377 -4.27 6.62 -16.76
CA ALA A 377 -3.43 7.45 -17.62
C ALA A 377 -2.06 6.79 -17.84
N ASP A 378 -1.46 6.27 -16.78
CA ASP A 378 -0.11 5.70 -16.73
C ASP A 378 0.18 4.67 -17.83
N VAL A 379 -0.82 3.87 -18.20
CA VAL A 379 -0.65 2.72 -19.11
C VAL A 379 -1.39 2.89 -20.43
N THR A 380 -1.92 4.08 -20.74
CA THR A 380 -2.70 4.36 -21.95
C THR A 380 -2.26 5.66 -22.63
N THR A 381 -2.85 6.03 -23.76
CA THR A 381 -2.55 7.32 -24.44
C THR A 381 -2.97 8.57 -23.68
N ASP A 382 -3.62 8.44 -22.53
CA ASP A 382 -3.84 9.57 -21.63
C ASP A 382 -2.55 9.97 -20.87
N ASN A 383 -1.51 9.13 -20.88
CA ASN A 383 -0.17 9.47 -20.39
C ASN A 383 0.38 10.69 -21.14
N LEU A 384 0.90 11.66 -20.38
CA LEU A 384 1.44 12.92 -20.87
C LEU A 384 2.82 12.79 -21.54
N GLY A 385 3.43 11.61 -21.49
CA GLY A 385 4.71 11.29 -22.10
C GLY A 385 5.83 11.14 -21.06
N LEU A 386 7.05 11.03 -21.57
CA LEU A 386 8.25 10.82 -20.78
C LEU A 386 9.22 11.98 -20.97
N LEU A 387 9.90 12.37 -19.89
CA LEU A 387 11.15 13.11 -20.00
C LEU A 387 12.32 12.17 -19.79
N VAL A 388 13.34 12.29 -20.64
CA VAL A 388 14.64 11.64 -20.47
C VAL A 388 15.68 12.72 -20.19
N ILE A 389 16.21 12.73 -18.98
CA ILE A 389 17.25 13.66 -18.53
C ILE A 389 18.59 12.94 -18.62
N SER A 390 19.31 13.25 -19.68
CA SER A 390 20.65 12.71 -19.99
C SER A 390 21.73 13.55 -19.31
N ALA A 391 22.79 12.91 -18.82
CA ALA A 391 23.95 13.64 -18.27
C ALA A 391 24.72 14.46 -19.32
N LYS A 392 24.47 14.24 -20.61
CA LYS A 392 25.17 14.90 -21.72
C LYS A 392 24.45 16.14 -22.24
N ASP A 393 23.15 16.25 -21.97
CA ASP A 393 22.28 17.23 -22.58
C ASP A 393 21.80 18.25 -21.54
N ALA A 394 21.78 19.53 -21.93
CA ALA A 394 21.39 20.60 -21.01
C ALA A 394 19.86 20.65 -20.77
N GLU A 395 19.08 20.21 -21.75
CA GLU A 395 17.62 20.20 -21.69
C GLU A 395 17.08 18.76 -21.69
N PRO A 396 16.03 18.46 -20.89
CA PRO A 396 15.35 17.17 -20.95
C PRO A 396 14.78 16.88 -22.34
N LEU A 397 14.93 15.65 -22.81
CA LEU A 397 14.26 15.18 -24.01
C LEU A 397 12.82 14.79 -23.66
N TYR A 398 11.84 15.44 -24.29
CA TYR A 398 10.45 15.03 -24.24
C TYR A 398 10.14 13.99 -25.32
N LEU A 399 9.48 12.90 -24.92
CA LEU A 399 8.94 11.87 -25.79
C LEU A 399 7.44 11.75 -25.54
N GLU A 400 6.63 11.94 -26.59
CA GLU A 400 5.21 11.66 -26.50
C GLU A 400 4.99 10.16 -26.25
N TRP A 401 3.94 9.81 -25.49
CA TRP A 401 3.61 8.40 -25.23
C TRP A 401 3.46 7.58 -26.51
N THR A 402 2.91 8.17 -27.56
CA THR A 402 2.71 7.50 -28.85
C THR A 402 4.01 7.19 -29.59
N GLN A 403 5.12 7.84 -29.24
CA GLN A 403 6.45 7.62 -29.82
C GLN A 403 7.21 6.51 -29.10
N VAL A 404 6.84 6.18 -27.87
CA VAL A 404 7.51 5.16 -27.05
C VAL A 404 7.13 3.77 -27.56
N GLU A 405 8.13 2.92 -27.77
CA GLU A 405 7.96 1.50 -28.05
C GLU A 405 8.18 0.66 -26.79
N ARG A 406 9.22 1.00 -26.02
CA ARG A 406 9.59 0.25 -24.83
C ARG A 406 10.37 1.09 -23.82
N ILE A 407 10.10 0.88 -22.55
CA ILE A 407 10.86 1.41 -21.41
C ILE A 407 11.48 0.21 -20.70
N ASN A 408 12.77 0.31 -20.37
CA ASN A 408 13.44 -0.64 -19.49
C ASN A 408 13.95 0.16 -18.29
N LEU A 409 13.60 -0.27 -17.08
CA LEU A 409 14.00 0.38 -15.84
C LEU A 409 15.18 -0.39 -15.22
N ASP A 410 16.03 0.34 -14.49
CA ASP A 410 17.24 -0.21 -13.88
C ASP A 410 16.99 -1.03 -12.60
#